data_AF-A0A959M7L5-F1
#
_entry.id   AF-A0A959M7L5-F1
#
_cell.length_a   1.000
_cell.length_b   1.000
_cell.length_c   1.000
_cell.angle_alpha   90.00
_cell.angle_beta   90.00
_cell.angle_gamma   90.00
#
_symmetry.space_group_name_H-M   'P 1'
#
loop_
_entity.id
_entity.type
_entity.pdbx_description
1 polymer ?
#
loop_
_entity_poly.entity_id
_entity_poly.type
_entity_poly.pdbx_seq_one_letter_code
_entity_poly.pdbx_strand_id
1 'polypeptide(L)'
;MEDIVYNILWIDDEHESLAGTKGRAKRNGINLIPYKSLNNGMSELESNFPYYDGVLLDAKFFENEDDIQGSEDTYNVHRAKERLLQLKKKFEVFILTGQAEAYEDKTFKKAFTKVYKKGSDDEIDRLFADIKLAAATQEDTQIRHAYKRVFDVCTEKYIGELAGQDILNLLKVNDDLHIDDNLNAIRKIVEDLFTAFGKFRLLPLEFVTPGVALNESSKFLAGKTADGTPFSEKGYQHLEETHLPPHIASSLRSLLSVTQAGSHRSKIDLHVKTIKTPFLFKSVLFQLLDVLTWFKVYADSNPKPENWIRIDAVSETNSESAGDAVMGKVININQQKGFAFFKPDAIGENVFIPPHLVANHSLEDQMPVQVEIEQYIDNRSGDTKTRVKRILN
;
A
#
# COMPACT_ATOMS: atom_id res chain seq x y z
N MET A 1 17.50 6.54 21.44
CA MET A 1 16.35 5.61 21.48
C MET A 1 15.30 6.24 20.59
N GLU A 2 14.79 5.51 19.60
CA GLU A 2 13.64 5.99 18.82
C GLU A 2 12.43 6.10 19.75
N ASP A 3 11.69 7.21 19.67
CA ASP A 3 10.52 7.43 20.52
C ASP A 3 9.40 6.48 20.09
N ILE A 4 9.05 5.58 21.00
CA ILE A 4 7.92 4.65 20.85
C ILE A 4 6.63 5.45 21.03
N VAL A 5 5.69 5.29 20.10
CA VAL A 5 4.40 5.98 20.12
C VAL A 5 3.27 4.96 20.24
N TYR A 6 2.40 5.17 21.23
CA TYR A 6 1.19 4.38 21.47
C TYR A 6 -0.04 5.13 20.94
N ASN A 7 -0.81 4.50 20.05
CA ASN A 7 -2.03 5.07 19.48
C ASN A 7 -3.23 4.71 20.35
N ILE A 8 -3.85 5.70 20.99
CA ILE A 8 -4.95 5.48 21.94
C ILE A 8 -6.20 6.13 21.37
N LEU A 9 -7.23 5.32 21.16
CA LEU A 9 -8.54 5.84 20.80
C LEU A 9 -9.10 6.58 22.01
N TRP A 10 -9.53 7.81 21.82
CA TRP A 10 -10.02 8.66 22.90
C TRP A 10 -11.42 9.17 22.60
N ILE A 11 -12.42 8.79 23.40
CA ILE A 11 -13.79 9.30 23.26
C ILE A 11 -14.07 10.30 24.37
N ASP A 12 -14.24 11.56 23.99
CA ASP A 12 -14.47 12.69 24.90
C ASP A 12 -15.07 13.84 24.08
N ASP A 13 -16.27 14.28 24.44
CA ASP A 13 -17.01 15.30 23.69
C ASP A 13 -16.36 16.69 23.78
N GLU A 14 -15.58 16.94 24.83
CA GLU A 14 -14.85 18.19 25.06
C GLU A 14 -13.37 18.11 24.63
N HIS A 15 -12.95 17.05 23.93
CA HIS A 15 -11.55 16.81 23.57
C HIS A 15 -10.87 17.97 22.84
N GLU A 16 -11.62 18.81 22.11
CA GLU A 16 -11.10 20.00 21.42
C GLU A 16 -10.51 21.02 22.39
N SER A 17 -11.14 21.18 23.56
CA SER A 17 -10.71 22.11 24.61
C SER A 17 -9.48 21.61 25.39
N LEU A 18 -9.16 20.33 25.29
CA LEU A 18 -8.15 19.63 26.10
C LEU A 18 -6.76 19.58 25.43
N ALA A 19 -6.34 20.70 24.84
CA ALA A 19 -5.04 20.82 24.16
C ALA A 19 -3.84 20.53 25.08
N GLY A 20 -3.93 20.91 26.37
CA GLY A 20 -2.89 20.64 27.37
C GLY A 20 -2.66 19.13 27.58
N THR A 21 -3.74 18.37 27.73
CA THR A 21 -3.71 16.90 27.87
C THR A 21 -3.10 16.25 26.64
N LYS A 22 -3.54 16.65 25.44
CA LYS A 22 -2.96 16.16 24.17
C LYS A 22 -1.45 16.43 24.08
N GLY A 23 -1.02 17.63 24.44
CA GLY A 23 0.40 18.01 24.44
C GLY A 23 1.23 17.17 25.42
N ARG A 24 0.70 16.88 26.61
CA ARG A 24 1.38 16.07 27.63
C ARG A 24 1.41 14.59 27.26
N ALA A 25 0.34 14.07 26.67
CA ALA A 25 0.30 12.71 26.11
C ALA A 25 1.35 12.54 25.02
N LYS A 26 1.44 13.49 24.08
CA LYS A 26 2.44 13.46 23.00
C LYS A 26 3.88 13.44 23.52
N ARG A 27 4.19 14.26 24.54
CA ARG A 27 5.52 14.24 25.21
C ARG A 27 5.82 12.91 25.92
N ASN A 28 4.79 12.14 26.22
CA ASN A 28 4.88 10.81 26.78
C ASN A 28 4.83 9.72 25.70
N GLY A 29 4.95 10.03 24.40
CA GLY A 29 4.84 9.02 23.35
C GLY A 29 3.44 8.40 23.28
N ILE A 30 2.40 9.14 23.65
CA ILE A 30 1.00 8.72 23.50
C ILE A 30 0.35 9.64 22.49
N ASN A 31 -0.16 9.06 21.41
CA ASN A 31 -0.97 9.73 20.41
C ASN A 31 -2.46 9.49 20.75
N LEU A 32 -3.12 10.51 21.29
CA LEU A 32 -4.56 10.47 21.55
C LEU A 32 -5.31 10.79 20.24
N ILE A 33 -6.09 9.84 19.76
CA ILE A 33 -6.89 9.96 18.53
C ILE A 33 -8.34 10.20 18.95
N PRO A 34 -8.82 11.45 18.88
CA PRO A 34 -10.06 11.82 19.54
C PRO A 34 -11.31 11.58 18.69
N TYR A 35 -12.40 11.24 19.37
CA TYR A 35 -13.75 11.16 18.84
C TYR A 35 -14.72 11.82 19.82
N LYS A 36 -15.73 12.52 19.30
CA LYS A 36 -16.68 13.26 20.13
C LYS A 36 -17.77 12.36 20.70
N SER A 37 -18.12 11.28 20.00
CA SER A 37 -19.29 10.46 20.30
C SER A 37 -19.00 8.96 20.39
N LEU A 38 -19.87 8.23 21.09
CA LEU A 38 -19.84 6.78 21.19
C LEU A 38 -19.82 6.11 19.82
N ASN A 39 -20.80 6.46 18.98
CA ASN A 39 -21.03 5.72 17.75
C ASN A 39 -19.89 5.94 16.75
N ASN A 40 -19.36 7.15 16.64
CA ASN A 40 -18.22 7.42 15.77
C ASN A 40 -16.95 6.71 16.28
N GLY A 41 -16.56 6.95 17.54
CA GLY A 41 -15.34 6.36 18.10
C GLY A 41 -15.35 4.83 18.10
N MET A 42 -16.49 4.20 18.39
CA MET A 42 -16.57 2.74 18.37
C MET A 42 -16.66 2.16 16.95
N SER A 43 -17.28 2.85 15.98
CA SER A 43 -17.31 2.38 14.58
C SER A 43 -15.92 2.42 13.96
N GLU A 44 -15.15 3.47 14.26
CA GLU A 44 -13.73 3.54 13.94
C GLU A 44 -12.98 2.35 14.56
N LEU A 45 -13.13 2.17 15.87
CA LEU A 45 -12.38 1.14 16.57
C LEU A 45 -12.72 -0.26 16.03
N GLU A 46 -13.99 -0.54 15.76
CA GLU A 46 -14.42 -1.83 15.20
C GLU A 46 -13.82 -2.09 13.81
N SER A 47 -13.64 -1.04 13.01
CA SER A 47 -13.06 -1.14 11.67
C SER A 47 -11.53 -1.25 11.70
N ASN A 48 -10.89 -0.59 12.67
CA ASN A 48 -9.44 -0.35 12.68
C ASN A 48 -8.75 -0.79 14.00
N PHE A 49 -9.35 -1.67 14.80
CA PHE A 49 -8.83 -2.05 16.12
C PHE A 49 -7.36 -2.51 16.16
N PRO A 50 -6.77 -3.13 15.11
CA PRO A 50 -5.36 -3.50 15.19
C PRO A 50 -4.45 -2.27 15.32
N TYR A 51 -4.84 -1.11 14.76
CA TYR A 51 -4.08 0.14 14.80
C TYR A 51 -3.96 0.75 16.21
N TYR A 52 -4.98 0.56 17.05
CA TYR A 52 -5.05 1.13 18.39
C TYR A 52 -4.36 0.23 19.42
N ASP A 53 -3.68 0.82 20.40
CA ASP A 53 -2.97 0.17 21.50
C ASP A 53 -3.76 0.23 22.82
N GLY A 54 -4.82 1.04 22.89
CA GLY A 54 -5.63 1.22 24.08
C GLY A 54 -6.83 2.12 23.81
N VAL A 55 -7.73 2.21 24.81
CA VAL A 55 -8.95 2.99 24.75
C VAL A 55 -9.08 3.87 26.00
N LEU A 56 -9.26 5.16 25.78
CA LEU A 56 -9.51 6.17 26.79
C LEU A 56 -10.92 6.73 26.59
N LEU A 57 -11.74 6.76 27.64
CA LEU A 57 -13.11 7.28 27.58
C LEU A 57 -13.28 8.39 28.62
N ASP A 58 -14.07 9.40 28.31
CA ASP A 58 -14.72 10.18 29.35
C ASP A 58 -15.80 9.35 30.05
N ALA A 59 -16.14 9.69 31.29
CA ALA A 59 -17.21 9.03 32.03
C ALA A 59 -18.60 9.42 31.51
N LYS A 60 -18.74 10.59 30.87
CA LYS A 60 -19.99 11.14 30.33
C LYS A 60 -19.67 11.79 28.99
N PHE A 61 -20.27 11.32 27.90
CA PHE A 61 -20.05 11.85 26.55
C PHE A 61 -21.28 11.58 25.66
N PHE A 62 -21.30 12.13 24.45
CA PHE A 62 -22.42 11.99 23.51
C PHE A 62 -22.56 10.57 22.92
N GLU A 63 -23.78 10.20 22.52
CA GLU A 63 -24.01 8.97 21.76
C GLU A 63 -23.67 9.18 20.28
N ASN A 64 -24.08 10.31 19.71
CA ASN A 64 -23.90 10.67 18.30
C ASN A 64 -23.18 12.02 18.13
N GLU A 65 -22.69 12.29 16.91
CA GLU A 65 -21.93 13.52 16.61
C GLU A 65 -22.80 14.79 16.63
N ASP A 66 -24.07 14.64 16.21
CA ASP A 66 -25.09 15.68 16.12
C ASP A 66 -25.87 15.91 17.41
N ASP A 67 -25.55 15.16 18.47
CA ASP A 67 -26.10 15.36 19.80
C ASP A 67 -25.79 16.78 20.32
N ILE A 68 -26.76 17.34 21.05
CA ILE A 68 -26.72 18.70 21.59
C ILE A 68 -26.15 18.71 23.00
N GLN A 69 -25.44 19.79 23.35
CA GLN A 69 -24.89 19.96 24.69
C GLN A 69 -25.96 19.77 25.78
N GLY A 70 -25.63 18.97 26.79
CA GLY A 70 -26.51 18.55 27.88
C GLY A 70 -27.14 17.17 27.68
N SER A 71 -27.05 16.56 26.48
CA SER A 71 -27.52 15.19 26.23
C SER A 71 -26.45 14.12 26.44
N GLU A 72 -25.27 14.48 26.96
CA GLU A 72 -24.24 13.49 27.29
C GLU A 72 -24.79 12.52 28.36
N ASP A 73 -24.38 11.26 28.32
CA ASP A 73 -24.83 10.24 29.28
C ASP A 73 -23.67 9.36 29.74
N THR A 74 -23.67 9.04 31.03
CA THR A 74 -22.79 8.05 31.64
C THR A 74 -23.08 6.63 31.17
N TYR A 75 -24.29 6.35 30.68
CA TYR A 75 -24.63 5.05 30.12
C TYR A 75 -23.78 4.71 28.89
N ASN A 76 -23.31 5.72 28.15
CA ASN A 76 -22.50 5.53 26.94
C ASN A 76 -21.16 4.84 27.24
N VAL A 77 -20.56 5.05 28.41
CA VAL A 77 -19.31 4.37 28.79
C VAL A 77 -19.52 2.86 29.00
N HIS A 78 -20.69 2.46 29.52
CA HIS A 78 -21.06 1.06 29.70
C HIS A 78 -21.30 0.40 28.34
N ARG A 79 -22.00 1.08 27.43
CA ARG A 79 -22.20 0.60 26.06
C ARG A 79 -20.88 0.47 25.28
N ALA A 80 -19.96 1.43 25.43
CA ALA A 80 -18.62 1.33 24.86
C ALA A 80 -17.92 0.06 25.35
N LYS A 81 -17.94 -0.19 26.66
CA LYS A 81 -17.37 -1.41 27.26
C LYS A 81 -18.00 -2.69 26.69
N GLU A 82 -19.32 -2.75 26.53
CA GLU A 82 -20.00 -3.91 25.95
C GLU A 82 -19.56 -4.18 24.51
N ARG A 83 -19.43 -3.13 23.68
CA ARG A 83 -18.93 -3.25 22.31
C ARG A 83 -17.46 -3.69 22.28
N LEU A 84 -16.62 -3.14 23.14
CA LEU A 84 -15.21 -3.55 23.29
C LEU A 84 -15.06 -5.04 23.62
N LEU A 85 -15.97 -5.60 24.43
CA LEU A 85 -15.95 -7.02 24.78
C LEU A 85 -16.23 -7.93 23.57
N GLN A 86 -16.91 -7.44 22.52
CA GLN A 86 -17.17 -8.19 21.29
C GLN A 86 -15.96 -8.22 20.33
N LEU A 87 -14.99 -7.33 20.52
CA LEU A 87 -13.81 -7.29 19.66
C LEU A 87 -12.92 -8.52 19.87
N LYS A 88 -12.28 -8.95 18.77
CA LYS A 88 -11.27 -10.02 18.80
C LYS A 88 -10.06 -9.62 19.66
N LYS A 89 -9.63 -8.37 19.52
CA LYS A 89 -8.58 -7.77 20.35
C LYS A 89 -9.19 -7.27 21.66
N LYS A 90 -8.55 -7.58 22.79
CA LYS A 90 -8.98 -7.10 24.10
C LYS A 90 -8.20 -5.85 24.48
N PHE A 91 -8.93 -4.85 24.94
CA PHE A 91 -8.40 -3.57 25.40
C PHE A 91 -8.64 -3.41 26.88
N GLU A 92 -7.65 -2.89 27.59
CA GLU A 92 -7.87 -2.30 28.90
C GLU A 92 -8.58 -0.95 28.70
N VAL A 93 -9.58 -0.67 29.54
CA VAL A 93 -10.42 0.52 29.41
C VAL A 93 -10.04 1.53 30.48
N PHE A 94 -9.58 2.70 30.05
CA PHE A 94 -9.21 3.79 30.94
C PHE A 94 -10.29 4.87 30.92
N ILE A 95 -10.70 5.34 32.10
CA ILE A 95 -11.69 6.42 32.24
C ILE A 95 -11.01 7.67 32.77
N LEU A 96 -11.11 8.79 32.06
CA LEU A 96 -10.58 10.08 32.48
C LEU A 96 -11.75 11.05 32.66
N THR A 97 -12.02 11.53 33.88
CA THR A 97 -13.19 12.37 34.17
C THR A 97 -12.92 13.49 35.17
N GLY A 98 -13.59 14.64 35.01
CA GLY A 98 -13.53 15.76 35.94
C GLY A 98 -14.34 15.55 37.22
N GLN A 99 -15.27 14.60 37.23
CA GLN A 99 -16.16 14.31 38.35
C GLN A 99 -15.85 12.94 38.98
N ALA A 100 -14.57 12.56 39.07
CA ALA A 100 -14.17 11.24 39.60
C ALA A 100 -14.78 10.91 40.98
N GLU A 101 -15.03 11.93 41.81
CA GLU A 101 -15.67 11.81 43.12
C GLU A 101 -17.20 11.59 43.05
N ALA A 102 -17.87 12.08 42.00
CA ALA A 102 -19.29 11.80 41.76
C ALA A 102 -19.53 10.36 41.29
N TYR A 103 -18.49 9.72 40.76
CA TYR A 103 -18.51 8.33 40.27
C TYR A 103 -17.93 7.33 41.28
N GLU A 104 -17.91 7.68 42.57
CA GLU A 104 -17.59 6.76 43.65
C GLU A 104 -18.65 5.68 43.92
N ASP A 105 -19.73 5.63 43.12
CA ASP A 105 -20.70 4.54 43.19
C ASP A 105 -19.99 3.18 43.08
N LYS A 106 -20.31 2.30 44.03
CA LYS A 106 -19.79 0.93 44.10
C LYS A 106 -20.04 0.17 42.80
N THR A 107 -21.11 0.47 42.08
CA THR A 107 -21.44 -0.18 40.81
C THR A 107 -20.48 0.26 39.70
N PHE A 108 -20.20 1.56 39.60
CA PHE A 108 -19.27 2.11 38.61
C PHE A 108 -17.84 1.64 38.87
N LYS A 109 -17.36 1.71 40.12
CA LYS A 109 -16.02 1.23 40.51
C LYS A 109 -15.84 -0.29 40.32
N LYS A 110 -16.92 -1.07 40.38
CA LYS A 110 -16.89 -2.51 40.03
C LYS A 110 -16.79 -2.73 38.52
N ALA A 111 -17.41 -1.86 37.72
CA ALA A 111 -17.37 -1.95 36.27
C ALA A 111 -16.04 -1.41 35.70
N PHE A 112 -15.48 -0.36 36.27
CA PHE A 112 -14.26 0.29 35.78
C PHE A 112 -13.26 0.45 36.92
N THR A 113 -12.14 -0.27 36.82
CA THR A 113 -11.08 -0.27 37.84
C THR A 113 -10.01 0.79 37.56
N LYS A 114 -9.95 1.32 36.34
CA LYS A 114 -8.95 2.28 35.86
C LYS A 114 -9.59 3.65 35.61
N VAL A 115 -9.90 4.36 36.68
CA VAL A 115 -10.49 5.71 36.65
C VAL A 115 -9.49 6.75 37.15
N TYR A 116 -9.42 7.88 36.45
CA TYR A 116 -8.46 8.96 36.68
C TYR A 116 -9.14 10.32 36.68
N LYS A 117 -8.64 11.24 37.52
CA LYS A 117 -9.20 12.59 37.67
C LYS A 117 -8.61 13.57 36.66
N LYS A 118 -9.45 14.22 35.84
CA LYS A 118 -9.06 15.36 34.98
C LYS A 118 -8.56 16.51 35.87
N GLY A 119 -7.51 17.21 35.43
CA GLY A 119 -6.95 18.37 36.14
C GLY A 119 -6.00 18.05 37.29
N SER A 120 -5.74 16.77 37.59
CA SER A 120 -4.68 16.36 38.53
C SER A 120 -3.46 15.88 37.76
N ASP A 121 -2.31 16.51 38.00
CA ASP A 121 -1.09 16.18 37.26
C ASP A 121 -0.61 14.76 37.55
N ASP A 122 -0.66 14.32 38.81
CA ASP A 122 -0.27 12.98 39.24
C ASP A 122 -1.17 11.90 38.64
N GLU A 123 -2.48 12.15 38.55
CA GLU A 123 -3.44 11.22 37.96
C GLU A 123 -3.25 11.06 36.46
N ILE A 124 -2.91 12.14 35.75
CA ILE A 124 -2.60 12.10 34.33
C ILE A 124 -1.29 11.33 34.05
N ASP A 125 -0.25 11.52 34.87
CA ASP A 125 0.99 10.74 34.72
C ASP A 125 0.76 9.25 35.04
N ARG A 126 -0.05 8.96 36.06
CA ARG A 126 -0.46 7.58 36.39
C ARG A 126 -1.25 6.93 35.25
N LEU A 127 -2.19 7.67 34.64
CA LEU A 127 -2.93 7.24 33.46
C LEU A 127 -1.99 6.87 32.31
N PHE A 128 -1.02 7.74 31.99
CA PHE A 128 -0.08 7.48 30.89
C PHE A 128 0.84 6.29 31.16
N ALA A 129 1.29 6.10 32.41
CA ALA A 129 2.06 4.94 32.80
C ALA A 129 1.25 3.63 32.64
N ASP A 130 0.01 3.62 33.13
CA ASP A 130 -0.86 2.45 33.07
C ASP A 130 -1.29 2.11 31.63
N ILE A 131 -1.55 3.11 30.79
CA ILE A 131 -1.82 2.93 29.35
C ILE A 131 -0.64 2.19 28.70
N LYS A 132 0.59 2.67 28.90
CA LYS A 132 1.78 2.06 28.29
C LYS A 132 1.99 0.64 28.79
N LEU A 133 1.80 0.40 30.09
CA LEU A 133 1.94 -0.92 30.68
C LEU A 133 0.95 -1.91 30.07
N ALA A 134 -0.33 -1.52 29.95
CA ALA A 134 -1.35 -2.37 29.33
C ALA A 134 -1.05 -2.62 27.85
N ALA A 135 -0.74 -1.56 27.09
CA ALA A 135 -0.43 -1.65 25.67
C ALA A 135 0.80 -2.52 25.38
N ALA A 136 1.86 -2.43 26.21
CA ALA A 136 3.09 -3.20 26.03
C ALA A 136 2.89 -4.73 26.11
N THR A 137 1.75 -5.20 26.63
CA THR A 137 1.43 -6.64 26.67
C THR A 137 0.74 -7.14 25.39
N GLN A 138 0.28 -6.25 24.52
CA GLN A 138 -0.43 -6.60 23.31
C GLN A 138 0.54 -6.99 22.19
N GLU A 139 0.28 -8.13 21.52
CA GLU A 139 1.11 -8.65 20.44
C GLU A 139 1.29 -7.62 19.30
N ASP A 140 0.20 -7.00 18.84
CA ASP A 140 0.22 -6.03 17.75
C ASP A 140 1.13 -4.83 18.06
N THR A 141 1.06 -4.34 19.30
CA THR A 141 1.88 -3.25 19.81
C THR A 141 3.35 -3.66 19.86
N GLN A 142 3.64 -4.85 20.38
CA GLN A 142 5.01 -5.39 20.42
C GLN A 142 5.62 -5.52 19.02
N ILE A 143 4.85 -6.02 18.05
CA ILE A 143 5.28 -6.14 16.65
C ILE A 143 5.53 -4.75 16.06
N ARG A 144 4.60 -3.81 16.20
CA ARG A 144 4.80 -2.44 15.70
C ARG A 144 6.05 -1.78 16.26
N HIS A 145 6.33 -1.96 17.55
CA HIS A 145 7.53 -1.40 18.17
C HIS A 145 8.80 -2.10 17.69
N ALA A 146 8.80 -3.43 17.59
CA ALA A 146 9.94 -4.21 17.11
C ALA A 146 10.31 -3.87 15.66
N TYR A 147 9.30 -3.55 14.82
CA TYR A 147 9.46 -3.22 13.42
C TYR A 147 9.15 -1.76 13.12
N LYS A 148 9.36 -0.85 14.08
CA LYS A 148 8.96 0.57 13.98
C LYS A 148 9.36 1.23 12.68
N ARG A 149 10.62 1.04 12.25
CA ARG A 149 11.16 1.64 11.02
C ARG A 149 10.41 1.22 9.75
N VAL A 150 9.83 0.02 9.75
CA VAL A 150 8.94 -0.44 8.68
C VAL A 150 7.61 0.28 8.79
N PHE A 151 6.97 0.28 9.95
CA PHE A 151 5.66 0.93 10.13
C PHE A 151 5.70 2.45 9.92
N ASP A 152 6.85 3.10 10.09
CA ASP A 152 7.03 4.52 9.79
C ASP A 152 6.85 4.86 8.28
N VAL A 153 6.89 3.86 7.38
CA VAL A 153 6.56 4.03 5.97
C VAL A 153 5.06 3.84 5.69
N CYS A 154 4.29 3.21 6.59
CA CYS A 154 2.88 2.88 6.41
C CYS A 154 1.96 4.07 6.74
N THR A 155 2.16 5.18 6.03
CA THR A 155 1.33 6.40 6.15
C THR A 155 0.91 6.86 4.77
N GLU A 156 -0.14 7.67 4.67
CA GLU A 156 -0.62 8.22 3.39
C GLU A 156 0.44 8.99 2.60
N LYS A 157 1.42 9.58 3.30
CA LYS A 157 2.58 10.23 2.69
C LYS A 157 3.38 9.26 1.80
N TYR A 158 3.47 7.98 2.17
CA TYR A 158 4.21 6.97 1.43
C TYR A 158 3.28 5.87 0.89
N ILE A 159 3.30 4.67 1.49
CA ILE A 159 2.63 3.47 0.98
C ILE A 159 1.22 3.25 1.53
N GLY A 160 0.74 4.13 2.42
CA GLY A 160 -0.61 4.06 2.97
C GLY A 160 -0.76 3.20 4.23
N GLU A 161 -1.86 3.41 4.95
CA GLU A 161 -2.13 2.73 6.23
C GLU A 161 -2.56 1.27 6.05
N LEU A 162 -3.25 0.95 4.94
CA LEU A 162 -3.66 -0.41 4.59
C LEU A 162 -2.46 -1.36 4.47
N ALA A 163 -1.35 -0.89 3.88
CA ALA A 163 -0.11 -1.65 3.81
C ALA A 163 0.45 -2.00 5.20
N GLY A 164 0.26 -1.10 6.19
CA GLY A 164 0.63 -1.37 7.58
C GLY A 164 -0.18 -2.53 8.18
N GLN A 165 -1.47 -2.59 7.90
CA GLN A 165 -2.31 -3.70 8.33
C GLN A 165 -1.88 -5.03 7.71
N ASP A 166 -1.57 -5.03 6.42
CA ASP A 166 -1.08 -6.21 5.71
C ASP A 166 0.27 -6.68 6.28
N ILE A 167 1.23 -5.78 6.49
CA ILE A 167 2.53 -6.09 7.11
C ILE A 167 2.37 -6.69 8.51
N LEU A 168 1.49 -6.10 9.34
CA LEU A 168 1.22 -6.60 10.68
C LEU A 168 0.68 -8.04 10.65
N ASN A 169 -0.24 -8.33 9.73
CA ASN A 169 -0.79 -9.67 9.55
C ASN A 169 0.29 -10.66 9.07
N LEU A 170 1.11 -10.27 8.09
CA LEU A 170 2.21 -11.08 7.56
C LEU A 170 3.27 -11.41 8.62
N LEU A 171 3.56 -10.49 9.54
CA LEU A 171 4.53 -10.71 10.62
C LEU A 171 4.06 -11.76 11.63
N LYS A 172 2.74 -11.90 11.80
CA LYS A 172 2.12 -12.90 12.69
C LYS A 172 2.04 -14.31 12.10
N VAL A 173 2.19 -14.46 10.79
CA VAL A 173 2.16 -15.77 10.12
C VAL A 173 3.36 -16.61 10.57
N ASN A 174 3.12 -17.76 11.20
CA ASN A 174 4.17 -18.64 11.72
C ASN A 174 4.15 -20.05 11.14
N ASP A 175 3.17 -20.35 10.30
CA ASP A 175 2.99 -21.64 9.63
C ASP A 175 3.12 -21.48 8.10
N ASP A 176 3.00 -22.60 7.39
CA ASP A 176 3.03 -22.69 5.94
C ASP A 176 1.62 -22.73 5.31
N LEU A 177 0.58 -22.43 6.10
CA LEU A 177 -0.78 -22.36 5.60
C LEU A 177 -0.96 -21.06 4.80
N HIS A 178 -1.77 -21.13 3.74
CA HIS A 178 -2.15 -19.95 2.95
C HIS A 178 -0.96 -19.13 2.41
N ILE A 179 0.18 -19.76 2.13
CA ILE A 179 1.37 -19.08 1.58
C ILE A 179 1.03 -18.30 0.31
N ASP A 180 0.15 -18.82 -0.56
CA ASP A 180 -0.27 -18.13 -1.79
C ASP A 180 -0.94 -16.78 -1.47
N ASP A 181 -1.81 -16.74 -0.47
CA ASP A 181 -2.49 -15.52 0.00
C ASP A 181 -1.47 -14.54 0.61
N ASN A 182 -0.51 -15.06 1.37
CA ASN A 182 0.56 -14.27 1.99
C ASN A 182 1.51 -13.64 0.95
N LEU A 183 1.88 -14.40 -0.09
CA LEU A 183 2.69 -13.90 -1.21
C LEU A 183 1.94 -12.85 -2.03
N ASN A 184 0.62 -13.02 -2.17
CA ASN A 184 -0.23 -12.03 -2.83
C ASN A 184 -0.31 -10.72 -2.02
N ALA A 185 -0.38 -10.79 -0.69
CA ALA A 185 -0.32 -9.61 0.17
C ALA A 185 1.03 -8.87 0.05
N ILE A 186 2.16 -9.61 0.02
CA ILE A 186 3.48 -9.02 -0.27
C ILE A 186 3.47 -8.30 -1.63
N ARG A 187 2.89 -8.90 -2.66
CA ARG A 187 2.80 -8.29 -4.00
C ARG A 187 2.04 -6.95 -3.96
N LYS A 188 0.90 -6.90 -3.27
CA LYS A 188 0.13 -5.65 -3.12
C LYS A 188 0.94 -4.55 -2.45
N ILE A 189 1.68 -4.87 -1.39
CA ILE A 189 2.57 -3.90 -0.72
C ILE A 189 3.68 -3.40 -1.68
N VAL A 190 4.18 -4.25 -2.59
CA VAL A 190 5.13 -3.83 -3.63
C VAL A 190 4.46 -2.91 -4.68
N GLU A 191 3.18 -3.15 -5.01
CA GLU A 191 2.39 -2.24 -5.86
C GLU A 191 2.19 -0.87 -5.18
N ASP A 192 1.89 -0.85 -3.88
CA ASP A 192 1.81 0.37 -3.07
C ASP A 192 3.15 1.12 -3.01
N LEU A 193 4.25 0.38 -2.89
CA LEU A 193 5.61 0.93 -2.95
C LEU A 193 5.87 1.64 -4.29
N PHE A 194 5.60 0.99 -5.43
CA PHE A 194 5.80 1.64 -6.73
C PHE A 194 4.85 2.81 -6.96
N THR A 195 3.62 2.72 -6.46
CA THR A 195 2.69 3.85 -6.44
C THR A 195 3.29 5.02 -5.64
N ALA A 196 3.93 4.75 -4.49
CA ALA A 196 4.64 5.76 -3.73
C ALA A 196 5.83 6.35 -4.51
N PHE A 197 6.65 5.55 -5.21
CA PHE A 197 7.66 6.09 -6.14
C PHE A 197 7.05 7.08 -7.15
N GLY A 198 5.87 6.78 -7.69
CA GLY A 198 5.11 7.70 -8.54
C GLY A 198 4.69 8.99 -7.80
N LYS A 199 4.15 8.89 -6.58
CA LYS A 199 3.78 10.05 -5.73
C LYS A 199 4.98 10.99 -5.49
N PHE A 200 6.17 10.44 -5.28
CA PHE A 200 7.41 11.21 -5.10
C PHE A 200 8.05 11.67 -6.42
N ARG A 201 7.44 11.35 -7.57
CA ARG A 201 7.99 11.62 -8.92
C ARG A 201 9.38 11.02 -9.11
N LEU A 202 9.59 9.83 -8.55
CA LEU A 202 10.79 9.02 -8.68
C LEU A 202 10.62 7.89 -9.71
N LEU A 203 9.41 7.76 -10.25
CA LEU A 203 9.02 6.86 -11.31
C LEU A 203 7.98 7.60 -12.19
N PRO A 204 8.07 7.56 -13.53
CA PRO A 204 7.07 8.18 -14.40
C PRO A 204 5.68 7.59 -14.17
N LEU A 205 4.64 8.43 -14.30
CA LEU A 205 3.26 8.05 -14.00
C LEU A 205 2.75 6.90 -14.90
N GLU A 206 3.32 6.77 -16.10
CA GLU A 206 3.03 5.71 -17.06
C GLU A 206 3.38 4.32 -16.54
N PHE A 207 4.26 4.22 -15.53
CA PHE A 207 4.58 2.96 -14.87
C PHE A 207 3.59 2.56 -13.78
N VAL A 208 2.74 3.48 -13.32
CA VAL A 208 1.78 3.27 -12.22
C VAL A 208 0.31 3.47 -12.62
N THR A 209 0.06 4.04 -13.81
CA THR A 209 -1.28 4.33 -14.34
C THR A 209 -1.49 3.66 -15.70
N PRO A 210 -2.64 3.00 -15.99
CA PRO A 210 -3.82 2.81 -15.11
C PRO A 210 -3.64 1.74 -14.03
N GLY A 211 -2.49 1.07 -14.00
CA GLY A 211 -2.10 0.14 -12.95
C GLY A 211 -0.58 -0.04 -12.96
N VAL A 212 -0.05 -0.63 -11.88
CA VAL A 212 1.39 -0.76 -11.67
C VAL A 212 2.00 -1.82 -12.60
N ALA A 213 2.94 -1.39 -13.45
CA ALA A 213 3.73 -2.26 -14.30
C ALA A 213 4.94 -2.83 -13.52
N LEU A 214 4.68 -3.77 -12.60
CA LEU A 214 5.65 -4.26 -11.61
C LEU A 214 7.05 -4.56 -12.16
N ASN A 215 7.12 -5.35 -13.24
CA ASN A 215 8.39 -5.82 -13.79
C ASN A 215 9.16 -4.68 -14.48
N GLU A 216 8.45 -3.86 -15.24
CA GLU A 216 8.97 -2.68 -15.91
C GLU A 216 9.46 -1.66 -14.89
N SER A 217 8.68 -1.38 -13.83
CA SER A 217 9.05 -0.47 -12.74
C SER A 217 10.32 -0.93 -12.03
N SER A 218 10.43 -2.21 -11.69
CA SER A 218 11.63 -2.76 -11.06
C SER A 218 12.87 -2.67 -11.96
N LYS A 219 12.74 -2.96 -13.26
CA LYS A 219 13.85 -2.85 -14.22
C LYS A 219 14.27 -1.41 -14.45
N PHE A 220 13.28 -0.51 -14.58
CA PHE A 220 13.49 0.91 -14.79
C PHE A 220 14.26 1.54 -13.63
N LEU A 221 13.86 1.26 -12.39
CA LEU A 221 14.55 1.75 -11.19
C LEU A 221 15.94 1.12 -11.01
N ALA A 222 16.17 -0.10 -11.52
CA ALA A 222 17.51 -0.69 -11.54
C ALA A 222 18.45 -0.02 -12.56
N GLY A 223 17.87 0.64 -13.58
CA GLY A 223 18.57 1.50 -14.54
C GLY A 223 19.40 0.78 -15.61
N LYS A 224 19.76 -0.48 -15.39
CA LYS A 224 20.54 -1.30 -16.33
C LYS A 224 19.90 -2.67 -16.58
N THR A 225 20.04 -3.14 -17.80
CA THR A 225 19.73 -4.51 -18.21
C THR A 225 20.77 -5.51 -17.68
N ALA A 226 20.56 -6.80 -17.92
CA ALA A 226 21.49 -7.86 -17.49
C ALA A 226 22.88 -7.76 -18.15
N ASP A 227 22.96 -7.22 -19.36
CA ASP A 227 24.18 -6.93 -20.12
C ASP A 227 24.82 -5.58 -19.74
N GLY A 228 24.22 -4.82 -18.81
CA GLY A 228 24.75 -3.57 -18.30
C GLY A 228 24.43 -2.33 -19.14
N THR A 229 23.64 -2.47 -20.20
CA THR A 229 23.16 -1.35 -21.01
C THR A 229 22.04 -0.59 -20.29
N PRO A 230 21.87 0.73 -20.53
CA PRO A 230 20.78 1.49 -19.91
C PRO A 230 19.41 0.89 -20.26
N PHE A 231 18.57 0.71 -19.24
CA PHE A 231 17.21 0.21 -19.46
C PHE A 231 16.27 1.36 -19.83
N SER A 232 15.55 1.17 -20.93
CA SER A 232 14.61 2.15 -21.48
C SER A 232 13.27 1.48 -21.74
N GLU A 233 12.18 2.07 -21.27
CA GLU A 233 10.83 1.52 -21.38
C GLU A 233 9.80 2.65 -21.30
N LYS A 234 8.67 2.51 -22.00
CA LYS A 234 7.61 3.55 -22.05
C LYS A 234 8.11 4.95 -22.48
N GLY A 235 9.19 5.02 -23.26
CA GLY A 235 9.78 6.30 -23.71
C GLY A 235 10.66 7.00 -22.67
N TYR A 236 11.01 6.33 -21.58
CA TYR A 236 11.82 6.88 -20.50
C TYR A 236 13.10 6.07 -20.29
N GLN A 237 14.15 6.76 -19.85
CA GLN A 237 15.39 6.14 -19.35
C GLN A 237 15.89 6.89 -18.12
N HIS A 238 16.22 6.15 -17.06
CA HIS A 238 16.83 6.74 -15.86
C HIS A 238 18.23 7.31 -16.15
N LEU A 239 18.62 8.28 -15.34
CA LEU A 239 20.00 8.73 -15.22
C LEU A 239 20.72 7.94 -14.10
N GLU A 240 22.04 7.76 -14.24
CA GLU A 240 22.81 6.83 -13.41
C GLU A 240 22.76 7.15 -11.92
N GLU A 241 22.69 8.42 -11.56
CA GLU A 241 22.63 8.90 -10.18
C GLU A 241 21.32 8.58 -9.45
N THR A 242 20.29 8.08 -10.14
CA THR A 242 19.00 7.69 -9.53
C THR A 242 18.69 6.21 -9.62
N HIS A 243 19.67 5.40 -10.04
CA HIS A 243 19.54 3.96 -9.98
C HIS A 243 19.48 3.50 -8.52
N LEU A 244 18.61 2.52 -8.25
CA LEU A 244 18.57 1.89 -6.94
C LEU A 244 19.92 1.25 -6.61
N PRO A 245 20.33 1.25 -5.34
CA PRO A 245 21.49 0.47 -4.92
C PRO A 245 21.35 -1.00 -5.39
N PRO A 246 22.44 -1.66 -5.84
CA PRO A 246 22.36 -2.99 -6.44
C PRO A 246 21.67 -4.05 -5.58
N HIS A 247 21.83 -3.97 -4.25
CA HIS A 247 21.18 -4.88 -3.31
C HIS A 247 19.66 -4.64 -3.23
N ILE A 248 19.20 -3.39 -3.22
CA ILE A 248 17.76 -3.05 -3.25
C ILE A 248 17.13 -3.49 -4.57
N ALA A 249 17.80 -3.22 -5.70
CA ALA A 249 17.34 -3.67 -7.02
C ALA A 249 17.24 -5.20 -7.09
N SER A 250 18.22 -5.91 -6.52
CA SER A 250 18.22 -7.38 -6.46
C SER A 250 17.12 -7.92 -5.55
N SER A 251 16.89 -7.29 -4.40
CA SER A 251 15.79 -7.63 -3.49
C SER A 251 14.43 -7.46 -4.18
N LEU A 252 14.18 -6.33 -4.85
CA LEU A 252 12.94 -6.12 -5.61
C LEU A 252 12.75 -7.17 -6.71
N ARG A 253 13.81 -7.51 -7.45
CA ARG A 253 13.75 -8.57 -8.48
C ARG A 253 13.41 -9.93 -7.87
N SER A 254 14.02 -10.27 -6.74
CA SER A 254 13.75 -11.49 -5.98
C SER A 254 12.28 -11.52 -5.52
N LEU A 255 11.81 -10.46 -4.87
CA LEU A 255 10.42 -10.28 -4.43
C LEU A 255 9.43 -10.54 -5.56
N LEU A 256 9.61 -9.87 -6.70
CA LEU A 256 8.73 -10.02 -7.87
C LEU A 256 8.78 -11.43 -8.46
N SER A 257 9.97 -12.03 -8.56
CA SER A 257 10.12 -13.38 -9.11
C SER A 257 9.37 -14.43 -8.28
N VAL A 258 9.36 -14.31 -6.95
CA VAL A 258 8.68 -15.26 -6.06
C VAL A 258 7.18 -14.98 -5.98
N THR A 259 6.80 -13.72 -5.78
CA THR A 259 5.38 -13.34 -5.58
C THR A 259 4.54 -13.48 -6.85
N GLN A 260 5.09 -13.15 -8.04
CA GLN A 260 4.37 -13.36 -9.30
C GLN A 260 4.25 -14.84 -9.63
N ALA A 261 5.30 -15.63 -9.42
CA ALA A 261 5.27 -17.06 -9.64
C ALA A 261 4.30 -17.76 -8.68
N GLY A 262 4.32 -17.41 -7.39
CA GLY A 262 3.38 -17.94 -6.38
C GLY A 262 1.90 -17.66 -6.67
N SER A 263 1.60 -16.64 -7.49
CA SER A 263 0.23 -16.34 -7.94
C SER A 263 -0.24 -17.13 -9.17
N HIS A 264 0.64 -17.93 -9.80
CA HIS A 264 0.39 -18.57 -11.11
C HIS A 264 0.92 -20.01 -11.19
N ARG A 265 0.33 -21.00 -10.50
CA ARG A 265 0.55 -22.47 -10.69
C ARG A 265 1.98 -22.82 -11.12
N SER A 266 2.96 -22.29 -10.40
CA SER A 266 4.34 -22.21 -10.88
C SER A 266 5.25 -23.25 -10.23
N LYS A 267 6.54 -23.20 -10.59
CA LYS A 267 7.59 -23.94 -9.87
C LYS A 267 7.66 -23.54 -8.39
N ILE A 268 7.29 -22.31 -8.03
CA ILE A 268 7.23 -21.84 -6.65
C ILE A 268 6.08 -22.51 -5.91
N ASP A 269 4.89 -22.62 -6.50
CA ASP A 269 3.76 -23.30 -5.89
C ASP A 269 4.09 -24.78 -5.62
N LEU A 270 4.77 -25.43 -6.56
CA LEU A 270 5.25 -26.80 -6.38
C LEU A 270 6.26 -26.86 -5.22
N HIS A 271 7.24 -25.96 -5.20
CA HIS A 271 8.23 -25.89 -4.12
C HIS A 271 7.57 -25.71 -2.75
N VAL A 272 6.66 -24.75 -2.62
CA VAL A 272 5.91 -24.47 -1.38
C VAL A 272 5.14 -25.71 -0.92
N LYS A 273 4.39 -26.35 -1.84
CA LYS A 273 3.60 -27.55 -1.53
C LYS A 273 4.44 -28.78 -1.19
N THR A 274 5.65 -28.88 -1.74
CA THR A 274 6.56 -29.99 -1.49
C THR A 274 7.35 -29.82 -0.20
N ILE A 275 7.96 -28.64 0.01
CA ILE A 275 8.87 -28.39 1.12
C ILE A 275 8.11 -28.12 2.42
N LYS A 276 6.94 -27.47 2.36
CA LYS A 276 6.06 -27.23 3.51
C LYS A 276 6.78 -26.56 4.69
N THR A 277 7.42 -25.42 4.40
CA THR A 277 8.05 -24.57 5.42
C THR A 277 7.72 -23.11 5.16
N PRO A 278 7.67 -22.27 6.21
CA PRO A 278 7.45 -20.84 6.06
C PRO A 278 8.69 -20.08 5.58
N PHE A 279 9.84 -20.73 5.38
CA PHE A 279 11.12 -20.04 5.20
C PHE A 279 11.23 -19.24 3.90
N LEU A 280 10.69 -19.74 2.79
CA LEU A 280 10.65 -18.97 1.54
C LEU A 280 9.83 -17.70 1.73
N PHE A 281 8.64 -17.84 2.32
CA PHE A 281 7.77 -16.70 2.65
C PHE A 281 8.47 -15.70 3.57
N LYS A 282 9.06 -16.17 4.69
CA LYS A 282 9.78 -15.29 5.63
C LYS A 282 10.97 -14.61 4.97
N SER A 283 11.72 -15.30 4.12
CA SER A 283 12.83 -14.70 3.37
C SER A 283 12.35 -13.55 2.48
N VAL A 284 11.25 -13.74 1.75
CA VAL A 284 10.65 -12.71 0.90
C VAL A 284 10.10 -11.55 1.76
N LEU A 285 9.42 -11.85 2.86
CA LEU A 285 8.91 -10.83 3.79
C LEU A 285 10.06 -9.96 4.31
N PHE A 286 11.16 -10.54 4.79
CA PHE A 286 12.28 -9.76 5.30
C PHE A 286 13.01 -8.94 4.23
N GLN A 287 13.07 -9.44 2.98
CA GLN A 287 13.53 -8.63 1.84
C GLN A 287 12.63 -7.41 1.62
N LEU A 288 11.31 -7.57 1.71
CA LEU A 288 10.37 -6.46 1.61
C LEU A 288 10.60 -5.44 2.73
N LEU A 289 10.74 -5.89 3.99
CA LEU A 289 10.95 -5.00 5.13
C LEU A 289 12.21 -4.12 4.98
N ASP A 290 13.29 -4.71 4.46
CA ASP A 290 14.55 -4.01 4.18
C ASP A 290 14.36 -2.93 3.09
N VAL A 291 13.70 -3.30 1.99
CA VAL A 291 13.38 -2.36 0.89
C VAL A 291 12.50 -1.20 1.38
N LEU A 292 11.47 -1.47 2.18
CA LEU A 292 10.58 -0.43 2.73
C LEU A 292 11.32 0.53 3.67
N THR A 293 12.17 -0.02 4.55
CA THR A 293 13.00 0.78 5.46
C THR A 293 13.96 1.67 4.69
N TRP A 294 14.61 1.13 3.65
CA TRP A 294 15.49 1.88 2.77
C TRP A 294 14.72 2.97 2.00
N PHE A 295 13.54 2.64 1.44
CA PHE A 295 12.75 3.56 0.64
C PHE A 295 12.38 4.82 1.43
N LYS A 296 11.99 4.67 2.70
CA LYS A 296 11.70 5.81 3.57
C LYS A 296 12.91 6.75 3.68
N VAL A 297 14.09 6.19 3.99
CA VAL A 297 15.33 6.98 4.12
C VAL A 297 15.65 7.68 2.81
N TYR A 298 15.51 6.97 1.69
CA TYR A 298 15.75 7.53 0.36
C TYR A 298 14.76 8.66 0.06
N ALA A 299 13.46 8.47 0.22
CA ALA A 299 12.44 9.49 -0.05
C ALA A 299 12.62 10.74 0.86
N ASP A 300 12.92 10.54 2.15
CA ASP A 300 13.15 11.65 3.08
C ASP A 300 14.48 12.40 2.82
N SER A 301 15.43 11.79 2.09
CA SER A 301 16.63 12.50 1.61
C SER A 301 16.36 13.49 0.47
N ASN A 302 15.09 13.57 0.03
CA ASN A 302 14.60 14.43 -1.04
C ASN A 302 15.40 14.25 -2.36
N PRO A 303 15.40 13.02 -2.91
CA PRO A 303 16.14 12.72 -4.12
C PRO A 303 15.56 13.51 -5.30
N LYS A 304 16.39 13.75 -6.33
CA LYS A 304 15.98 14.56 -7.47
C LYS A 304 14.75 13.92 -8.15
N PRO A 305 13.60 14.61 -8.18
CA PRO A 305 12.42 14.12 -8.87
C PRO A 305 12.63 14.21 -10.38
N GLU A 306 11.89 13.40 -11.14
CA GLU A 306 11.88 13.40 -12.60
C GLU A 306 13.28 13.22 -13.20
N ASN A 307 14.13 12.46 -12.52
CA ASN A 307 15.51 12.26 -12.94
C ASN A 307 15.65 11.13 -13.96
N TRP A 308 14.99 11.35 -15.08
CA TRP A 308 15.01 10.51 -16.27
C TRP A 308 14.97 11.42 -17.49
N ILE A 309 15.40 10.88 -18.61
CA ILE A 309 15.23 11.52 -19.91
C ILE A 309 14.03 10.90 -20.61
N ARG A 310 13.27 11.74 -21.32
CA ARG A 310 12.43 11.22 -22.39
C ARG A 310 13.36 10.85 -23.52
N ILE A 311 13.34 9.57 -23.85
CA ILE A 311 13.80 9.15 -25.16
C ILE A 311 12.61 9.45 -26.05
N ASP A 312 12.51 10.72 -26.47
CA ASP A 312 11.91 10.98 -27.77
C ASP A 312 12.56 9.98 -28.71
N ALA A 313 11.80 9.38 -29.62
CA ALA A 313 12.41 8.60 -30.69
C ALA A 313 13.33 9.54 -31.47
N VAL A 314 14.57 9.71 -31.01
CA VAL A 314 15.66 10.35 -31.71
C VAL A 314 15.92 9.38 -32.83
N SER A 315 15.25 9.67 -33.94
CA SER A 315 15.66 9.40 -35.29
C SER A 315 16.40 8.07 -35.46
N GLU A 316 15.69 7.09 -36.00
CA GLU A 316 16.28 6.20 -37.00
C GLU A 316 16.75 7.05 -38.20
N THR A 317 17.71 7.95 -37.99
CA THR A 317 18.65 8.35 -39.04
C THR A 317 19.77 7.34 -38.99
N ASN A 318 19.49 6.17 -39.54
CA ASN A 318 20.41 5.42 -40.39
C ASN A 318 19.61 4.39 -41.17
N SER A 319 19.71 4.52 -42.50
CA SER A 319 19.06 3.75 -43.56
C SER A 319 17.53 3.81 -43.58
N GLU A 320 17.02 4.84 -44.28
CA GLU A 320 15.85 4.67 -45.14
C GLU A 320 16.04 3.41 -46.01
N SER A 321 15.48 2.30 -45.57
CA SER A 321 14.68 1.50 -46.48
C SER A 321 13.24 1.87 -46.15
N ALA A 322 12.60 2.62 -47.04
CA ALA A 322 11.15 2.82 -47.01
C ALA A 322 10.50 1.43 -46.86
N GLY A 323 10.06 1.10 -45.66
CA GLY A 323 9.16 -0.02 -45.46
C GLY A 323 7.87 0.36 -46.17
N ASP A 324 7.54 -0.36 -47.23
CA ASP A 324 6.41 -0.06 -48.10
C ASP A 324 5.14 0.14 -47.26
N ALA A 325 4.69 1.38 -47.16
CA ALA A 325 3.48 1.72 -46.46
C ALA A 325 2.30 1.10 -47.20
N VAL A 326 1.53 0.25 -46.53
CA VAL A 326 0.45 -0.52 -47.15
C VAL A 326 -0.90 0.13 -46.80
N MET A 327 -1.69 0.42 -47.83
CA MET A 327 -3.08 0.89 -47.69
C MET A 327 -4.02 -0.30 -47.50
N GLY A 328 -5.05 -0.12 -46.68
CA GLY A 328 -6.06 -1.13 -46.45
C GLY A 328 -7.10 -0.70 -45.44
N LYS A 329 -7.83 -1.67 -44.89
CA LYS A 329 -8.91 -1.43 -43.94
C LYS A 329 -8.77 -2.26 -42.68
N VAL A 330 -9.21 -1.69 -41.57
CA VAL A 330 -9.38 -2.42 -40.32
C VAL A 330 -10.59 -3.36 -40.44
N ILE A 331 -10.43 -4.61 -40.01
CA ILE A 331 -11.47 -5.63 -40.00
C ILE A 331 -11.40 -6.45 -38.71
N ASN A 332 -12.52 -7.09 -38.34
CA ASN A 332 -12.60 -8.10 -37.27
C ASN A 332 -12.09 -7.60 -35.92
N ILE A 333 -12.57 -6.43 -35.48
CA ILE A 333 -12.25 -5.90 -34.14
C ILE A 333 -12.80 -6.84 -33.06
N ASN A 334 -11.91 -7.33 -32.20
CA ASN A 334 -12.28 -8.12 -31.03
C ASN A 334 -12.51 -7.19 -29.83
N GLN A 335 -13.78 -6.88 -29.55
CA GLN A 335 -14.14 -5.96 -28.47
C GLN A 335 -13.73 -6.41 -27.06
N GLN A 336 -13.56 -7.72 -26.83
CA GLN A 336 -13.16 -8.24 -25.52
C GLN A 336 -11.66 -8.18 -25.27
N LYS A 337 -10.85 -8.40 -26.31
CA LYS A 337 -9.37 -8.45 -26.23
C LYS A 337 -8.68 -7.21 -26.82
N GLY A 338 -9.45 -6.30 -27.41
CA GLY A 338 -9.00 -5.01 -27.92
C GLY A 338 -8.17 -5.04 -29.19
N PHE A 339 -7.88 -6.20 -29.80
CA PHE A 339 -7.11 -6.29 -31.04
C PHE A 339 -8.01 -6.24 -32.29
N ALA A 340 -7.40 -6.01 -33.44
CA ALA A 340 -8.07 -6.03 -34.75
C ALA A 340 -7.17 -6.70 -35.81
N PHE A 341 -7.65 -6.76 -37.05
CA PHE A 341 -6.86 -7.16 -38.20
C PHE A 341 -6.86 -6.06 -39.27
N PHE A 342 -5.75 -5.93 -39.97
CA PHE A 342 -5.59 -5.08 -41.14
C PHE A 342 -5.73 -5.94 -42.38
N LYS A 343 -6.61 -5.56 -43.29
CA LYS A 343 -6.76 -6.16 -44.61
C LYS A 343 -6.12 -5.23 -45.65
N PRO A 344 -4.98 -5.61 -46.26
CA PRO A 344 -4.37 -4.84 -47.34
C PRO A 344 -5.35 -4.69 -48.54
N ASP A 345 -5.28 -3.55 -49.23
CA ASP A 345 -6.00 -3.33 -50.48
C ASP A 345 -5.39 -4.15 -51.63
N ALA A 346 -4.07 -4.41 -51.56
CA ALA A 346 -3.38 -5.37 -52.40
C ALA A 346 -3.69 -6.82 -51.98
N ILE A 347 -3.53 -7.78 -52.89
CA ILE A 347 -3.73 -9.21 -52.58
C ILE A 347 -2.70 -9.65 -51.52
N GLY A 348 -3.17 -10.08 -50.36
CA GLY A 348 -2.31 -10.51 -49.25
C GLY A 348 -3.11 -11.09 -48.08
N GLU A 349 -2.40 -11.63 -47.09
CA GLU A 349 -3.01 -12.13 -45.85
C GLU A 349 -3.38 -10.98 -44.91
N ASN A 350 -4.37 -11.22 -44.05
CA ASN A 350 -4.75 -10.27 -43.01
C ASN A 350 -3.66 -10.19 -41.94
N VAL A 351 -3.30 -8.97 -41.55
CA VAL A 351 -2.20 -8.71 -40.62
C VAL A 351 -2.75 -8.31 -39.25
N PHE A 352 -2.17 -8.82 -38.18
CA PHE A 352 -2.64 -8.54 -36.82
C PHE A 352 -2.36 -7.08 -36.39
N ILE A 353 -3.34 -6.42 -35.78
CA ILE A 353 -3.21 -5.09 -35.16
C ILE A 353 -3.23 -5.24 -33.63
N PRO A 354 -2.13 -4.93 -32.92
CA PRO A 354 -2.05 -4.98 -31.46
C PRO A 354 -3.11 -4.10 -30.75
N PRO A 355 -3.58 -4.49 -29.54
CA PRO A 355 -4.61 -3.73 -28.82
C PRO A 355 -4.26 -2.27 -28.54
N HIS A 356 -3.00 -1.97 -28.26
CA HIS A 356 -2.58 -0.60 -28.01
C HIS A 356 -2.68 0.29 -29.26
N LEU A 357 -2.47 -0.24 -30.47
CA LEU A 357 -2.65 0.53 -31.70
C LEU A 357 -4.14 0.77 -32.01
N VAL A 358 -4.99 -0.22 -31.74
CA VAL A 358 -6.45 -0.06 -31.87
C VAL A 358 -6.96 1.03 -30.94
N ALA A 359 -6.54 1.01 -29.67
CA ALA A 359 -6.94 1.99 -28.68
C ALA A 359 -6.37 3.39 -28.96
N ASN A 360 -5.07 3.49 -29.29
CA ASN A 360 -4.40 4.78 -29.48
C ASN A 360 -4.89 5.55 -30.72
N HIS A 361 -5.34 4.83 -31.76
CA HIS A 361 -5.83 5.42 -33.00
C HIS A 361 -7.37 5.38 -33.13
N SER A 362 -8.08 4.97 -32.07
CA SER A 362 -9.54 4.85 -32.03
C SER A 362 -10.11 4.13 -33.26
N LEU A 363 -9.52 2.98 -33.62
CA LEU A 363 -9.86 2.30 -34.87
C LEU A 363 -11.25 1.69 -34.83
N GLU A 364 -11.97 1.82 -35.95
CA GLU A 364 -13.30 1.23 -36.16
C GLU A 364 -13.29 0.18 -37.28
N ASP A 365 -14.26 -0.73 -37.27
CA ASP A 365 -14.37 -1.73 -38.34
C ASP A 365 -14.63 -1.04 -39.68
N GLN A 366 -13.97 -1.50 -40.73
CA GLN A 366 -13.92 -0.90 -42.08
C GLN A 366 -13.18 0.44 -42.20
N MET A 367 -12.55 0.94 -41.12
CA MET A 367 -11.79 2.18 -41.18
C MET A 367 -10.60 2.06 -42.14
N PRO A 368 -10.46 2.94 -43.15
CA PRO A 368 -9.32 2.96 -44.03
C PRO A 368 -8.10 3.47 -43.27
N VAL A 369 -6.98 2.76 -43.37
CA VAL A 369 -5.73 3.09 -42.68
C VAL A 369 -4.53 2.80 -43.56
N GLN A 370 -3.48 3.59 -43.38
CA GLN A 370 -2.15 3.30 -43.93
C GLN A 370 -1.26 2.78 -42.80
N VAL A 371 -0.55 1.67 -43.05
CA VAL A 371 0.24 1.00 -42.00
C VAL A 371 1.62 0.60 -42.48
N GLU A 372 2.55 0.51 -41.53
CA GLU A 372 3.83 -0.18 -41.72
C GLU A 372 3.74 -1.54 -41.03
N ILE A 373 4.16 -2.60 -41.71
CA ILE A 373 4.11 -3.98 -41.22
C ILE A 373 5.52 -4.42 -40.85
N GLU A 374 5.67 -5.11 -39.72
CA GLU A 374 6.92 -5.72 -39.30
C GLU A 374 6.78 -7.23 -39.10
N GLN A 375 7.91 -7.94 -39.20
CA GLN A 375 8.03 -9.32 -38.74
C GLN A 375 8.49 -9.35 -37.28
N TYR A 376 7.92 -10.26 -36.49
CA TYR A 376 8.32 -10.50 -35.12
C TYR A 376 8.31 -12.01 -34.82
N ILE A 377 9.08 -12.42 -33.82
CA ILE A 377 9.08 -13.82 -33.33
C ILE A 377 8.00 -13.94 -32.26
N ASP A 378 7.04 -14.84 -32.46
CA ASP A 378 5.98 -15.09 -31.49
C ASP A 378 6.55 -15.81 -30.25
N ASN A 379 6.51 -15.15 -29.09
CA ASN A 379 7.09 -15.68 -27.85
C ASN A 379 6.42 -16.98 -27.34
N ARG A 380 5.29 -17.41 -27.92
CA ARG A 380 4.57 -18.64 -27.53
C ARG A 380 4.86 -19.80 -28.47
N SER A 381 4.97 -19.54 -29.78
CA SER A 381 5.22 -20.60 -30.77
C SER A 381 6.66 -20.63 -31.30
N GLY A 382 7.42 -19.55 -31.17
CA GLY A 382 8.77 -19.40 -31.73
C GLY A 382 8.79 -19.10 -33.23
N ASP A 383 7.63 -19.00 -33.88
CA ASP A 383 7.51 -18.76 -35.32
C ASP A 383 7.64 -17.27 -35.64
N THR A 384 8.14 -16.97 -36.84
CA THR A 384 8.12 -15.61 -37.39
C THR A 384 6.71 -15.30 -37.91
N LYS A 385 6.11 -14.21 -37.40
CA LYS A 385 4.79 -13.71 -37.79
C LYS A 385 4.85 -12.24 -38.19
N THR A 386 3.81 -11.75 -38.86
CA THR A 386 3.67 -10.34 -39.22
C THR A 386 2.64 -9.64 -38.33
N ARG A 387 2.90 -8.36 -38.03
CA ARG A 387 1.94 -7.48 -37.35
C ARG A 387 2.10 -6.05 -37.83
N VAL A 388 1.08 -5.23 -37.59
CA VAL A 388 1.18 -3.78 -37.78
C VAL A 388 2.14 -3.21 -36.74
N LYS A 389 3.22 -2.57 -37.23
CA LYS A 389 4.22 -1.86 -36.42
C LYS A 389 3.67 -0.50 -35.97
N ARG A 390 3.10 0.26 -36.91
CA ARG A 390 2.48 1.56 -36.66
C ARG A 390 1.41 1.91 -37.69
N ILE A 391 0.52 2.80 -37.30
CA ILE A 391 -0.52 3.39 -38.14
C ILE A 391 -0.06 4.79 -38.53
N LEU A 392 -0.09 5.09 -39.82
CA LEU A 392 0.51 6.30 -40.41
C LEU A 392 -0.49 7.44 -40.62
N ASN A 393 -1.80 7.17 -40.44
CA ASN A 393 -2.97 8.07 -40.56
C ASN A 393 -2.84 9.31 -41.45
#